data_AF-A0A923L495-F1
#
_entry.id   AF-A0A923L495-F1
#
_cell.length_a   1.000
_cell.length_b   1.000
_cell.length_c   1.000
_cell.angle_alpha   90.00
_cell.angle_beta   90.00
_cell.angle_gamma   90.00
#
_symmetry.space_group_name_H-M   'P 1'
#
loop_
_entity.id
_entity.type
_entity.pdbx_description
1 polymer ?
#
loop_
_entity_poly.entity_id
_entity_poly.type
_entity_poly.pdbx_seq_one_letter_code
_entity_poly.pdbx_strand_id
1 'polypeptide(L)' 'MKRIWGIIIIITILLAYIIPYTMLSAVQSWTGSFLFWGITGVVIIIANIMLTRDWSE' A
#
# COMPACT_ATOMS: atom_id res chain seq x y z
N MET A 1 -4.46 13.98 12.43
CA MET A 1 -3.69 12.73 12.19
C MET A 1 -4.44 11.73 11.31
N LYS A 2 -5.71 11.38 11.57
CA LYS A 2 -6.51 10.42 10.76
C LYS A 2 -6.55 10.72 9.24
N ARG A 3 -6.64 12.01 8.85
CA ARG A 3 -6.60 12.44 7.43
C ARG A 3 -5.31 12.03 6.71
N ILE A 4 -4.16 12.05 7.39
CA ILE A 4 -2.86 11.69 6.80
C ILE A 4 -2.85 10.20 6.46
N TRP A 5 -3.35 9.35 7.36
CA TRP A 5 -3.47 7.91 7.12
C TRP A 5 -4.44 7.58 6.00
N GLY A 6 -5.56 8.29 5.89
CA GLY A 6 -6.46 8.17 4.73
C GLY A 6 -5.79 8.53 3.41
N ILE A 7 -4.99 9.60 3.37
CA ILE A 7 -4.21 9.99 2.18
C ILE A 7 -3.15 8.94 1.84
N ILE A 8 -2.45 8.40 2.85
CA ILE A 8 -1.47 7.32 2.67
C ILE A 8 -2.13 6.11 2.02
N ILE A 9 -3.30 5.68 2.51
CA ILE A 9 -4.04 4.55 1.91
C ILE A 9 -4.39 4.84 0.45
N ILE A 10 -4.90 6.03 0.13
CA ILE A 10 -5.24 6.40 -1.24
C ILE A 10 -4.00 6.34 -2.15
N ILE A 11 -2.88 6.92 -1.70
CA ILE A 11 -1.62 6.89 -2.45
C ILE A 11 -1.14 5.45 -2.63
N THR A 12 -1.18 4.62 -1.59
CA THR A 12 -0.78 3.21 -1.65
C THR A 12 -1.66 2.42 -2.64
N ILE A 13 -2.98 2.66 -2.65
CA ILE A 13 -3.89 2.03 -3.62
C ILE A 13 -3.55 2.47 -5.05
N LEU A 14 -3.32 3.77 -5.28
CA LEU A 14 -2.94 4.28 -6.60
C LEU A 14 -1.62 3.67 -7.07
N LEU A 15 -0.62 3.58 -6.20
CA LEU A 15 0.67 2.94 -6.51
C LEU A 15 0.50 1.44 -6.80
N ALA A 16 -0.37 0.75 -6.05
CA ALA A 16 -0.70 -0.65 -6.29
C ALA A 16 -1.41 -0.89 -7.63
N TYR A 17 -2.02 0.14 -8.23
CA TYR A 17 -2.61 0.07 -9.56
C TYR A 17 -1.69 0.60 -10.65
N ILE A 18 -0.82 1.57 -10.38
CA ILE A 18 0.06 2.15 -11.39
C ILE A 18 1.29 1.26 -11.60
N ILE A 19 1.98 0.86 -10.52
CA ILE A 19 3.28 0.20 -10.60
C ILE A 19 3.22 -1.16 -11.31
N PRO A 20 2.24 -2.05 -11.04
CA PRO A 20 2.13 -3.32 -11.76
C PRO A 20 1.90 -3.16 -13.26
N TYR A 21 1.10 -2.17 -13.64
CA TYR A 21 0.64 -2.01 -15.02
C TYR A 21 1.54 -1.08 -15.85
N THR A 22 2.47 -0.36 -15.22
CA THR A 22 3.41 0.54 -15.92
C THR A 22 4.86 0.10 -15.79
N MET A 23 5.39 -0.05 -14.56
CA MET A 23 6.82 -0.26 -14.32
C MET A 23 7.19 -1.73 -14.21
N LEU A 24 6.37 -2.52 -13.52
CA LEU A 24 6.58 -3.97 -13.39
C LEU A 24 6.02 -4.75 -14.59
N SER A 25 5.30 -4.10 -15.52
CA SER A 25 4.72 -4.76 -16.69
C SER A 25 5.77 -5.38 -17.62
N ALA A 26 6.97 -4.78 -17.68
CA ALA A 26 8.12 -5.30 -18.43
C ALA A 26 9.00 -6.25 -17.60
N VAL A 27 8.77 -6.36 -16.29
CA VAL A 27 9.59 -7.16 -15.37
C VAL A 27 8.96 -8.55 -15.24
N GLN A 28 9.40 -9.49 -16.08
CA GLN A 28 9.02 -10.92 -15.99
C GLN A 28 9.64 -11.65 -14.78
N SER A 29 10.17 -10.93 -13.80
CA SER A 29 10.80 -11.46 -12.59
C SER A 29 9.86 -11.33 -11.39
N TRP A 30 9.59 -12.46 -10.73
CA TRP A 30 8.71 -12.52 -9.56
C TRP A 30 9.27 -11.75 -8.35
N THR A 31 10.59 -11.56 -8.27
CA THR A 31 11.27 -10.93 -7.12
C THR A 31 10.89 -9.46 -6.95
N GLY A 32 10.79 -8.70 -8.05
CA GLY A 32 10.39 -7.29 -8.01
C GLY A 32 8.94 -7.12 -7.56
N SER A 33 8.06 -7.98 -8.07
CA SER A 33 6.66 -8.02 -7.68
C SER A 33 6.48 -8.41 -6.22
N PHE A 34 7.16 -9.47 -5.74
CA PHE A 34 7.04 -9.91 -4.33
C PHE A 34 7.45 -8.81 -3.34
N LEU A 35 8.55 -8.10 -3.62
CA LEU A 35 9.05 -7.04 -2.75
C LEU A 35 8.09 -5.84 -2.73
N PHE A 36 7.57 -5.44 -3.89
CA PHE A 36 6.57 -4.37 -4.00
C PHE A 36 5.27 -4.71 -3.25
N TRP A 37 4.72 -5.90 -3.48
CA TRP A 37 3.48 -6.34 -2.82
C TRP A 37 3.67 -6.52 -1.32
N GLY A 38 4.82 -7.01 -0.87
CA GLY A 38 5.17 -7.13 0.55
C GLY A 38 5.17 -5.77 1.27
N ILE A 39 5.87 -4.78 0.72
CA ILE A 39 5.90 -3.42 1.29
C ILE A 39 4.49 -2.81 1.29
N THR A 40 3.77 -2.94 0.18
CA THR A 40 2.39 -2.42 0.04
C THR A 40 1.48 -3.00 1.12
N GLY A 41 1.54 -4.32 1.37
CA GLY A 41 0.77 -4.97 2.41
C GLY A 41 1.10 -4.46 3.81
N VAL A 42 2.38 -4.34 4.15
CA VAL A 42 2.82 -3.82 5.46
C VAL A 42 2.32 -2.39 5.68
N VAL A 43 2.43 -1.53 4.67
CA VAL A 43 1.94 -0.14 4.73
C VAL A 43 0.43 -0.08 4.99
N ILE A 44 -0.36 -0.91 4.28
CA ILE A 44 -1.82 -0.97 4.48
C ILE A 44 -2.18 -1.45 5.89
N ILE A 45 -1.49 -2.48 6.42
CA ILE A 45 -1.74 -2.99 7.76
C ILE A 45 -1.50 -1.90 8.81
N ILE A 46 -0.35 -1.22 8.75
CA ILE A 46 -0.02 -0.13 9.68
C ILE A 46 -1.04 1.00 9.57
N ALA A 47 -1.39 1.40 8.35
CA ALA A 47 -2.34 2.48 8.12
C ALA A 47 -3.73 2.15 8.67
N ASN A 48 -4.20 0.92 8.48
CA ASN A 48 -5.48 0.45 9.04
C ASN A 48 -5.46 0.44 10.56
N ILE A 49 -4.41 -0.12 11.19
CA ILE A 49 -4.28 -0.12 12.66
C ILE A 49 -4.35 1.31 13.20
N MET A 50 -3.65 2.25 12.58
CA MET A 50 -3.63 3.65 13.05
C MET A 50 -4.95 4.39 12.81
N LEU A 51 -5.74 3.99 11.83
CA LEU A 51 -7.08 4.52 11.58
C LEU A 51 -8.12 3.96 12.54
N THR A 52 -8.04 2.67 12.87
CA THR A 52 -9.01 1.96 13.70
C THR A 52 -8.67 1.94 15.19
N ARG A 53 -7.46 2.35 15.59
CA ARG A 53 -7.03 2.40 17.00
C ARG A 53 -7.98 3.21 17.89
N ASP A 54 -8.55 4.26 17.35
CA ASP A 54 -9.46 5.16 18.07
C ASP A 54 -10.95 4.76 17.91
N TRP A 55 -11.25 3.57 17.37
CA TRP A 55 -12.62 3.04 17.23
C TRP A 55 -13.04 2.17 18.42
N SER A 56 -12.12 1.82 19.31
CA SER A 56 -12.36 0.96 20.48
C SER A 56 -12.92 1.71 21.70
N GLU A 57 -13.39 2.94 21.53
CA GLU A 57 -14.02 3.76 22.57
C GLU A 57 -15.48 4.01 22.19
#